data_AF-A0A0J9TSV1-F1
#
_entry.id   AF-A0A0J9TSV1-F1
#
_cell.length_a   1.000
_cell.length_b   1.000
_cell.length_c   1.000
_cell.angle_alpha   90.00
_cell.angle_beta   90.00
_cell.angle_gamma   90.00
#
_symmetry.space_group_name_H-M   'P 1'
#
loop_
_entity.id
_entity.type
_entity.pdbx_description
1 polymer ?
#
loop_
_entity_poly.entity_id
_entity_poly.type
_entity_poly.pdbx_seq_one_letter_code
_entity_poly.pdbx_strand_id
1 'polypeptide(L)'
;MSGREPDYSFFEKFESCYKIECDKEKTSYTIYDAHYCDGTNFQYNNGNQVADICKNIVKLYSSAILEQRYDKNTFNQNKVSEFINFWVNNRLTHAGFNDETKALICPKLNSITRNFDPRELLKNKIYHIKEKDVRGMNILYELYKNIYELEKKGKGHFQEFFKTFKDNYNNGLIKCFNEDNVNFCHELNKYIKFYEKNKKKKLSEKCDNNECPSLAVLALLSSASKKEDLNIAKMGSNLIGVLHIPSFNEVSTLRTHDVY
;
A
#
# COMPACT_ATOMS: atom_id res chain seq x y z
N MET A 1 -25.75 -1.91 3.13
CA MET A 1 -24.92 -1.62 4.32
C MET A 1 -23.67 -0.86 3.86
N SER A 2 -23.34 0.27 4.49
CA SER A 2 -22.29 1.17 4.00
C SER A 2 -20.93 0.86 4.65
N GLY A 3 -19.97 0.39 3.87
CA GLY A 3 -18.55 0.41 4.26
C GLY A 3 -18.10 1.83 4.58
N ARG A 4 -17.14 1.96 5.50
CA ARG A 4 -16.59 3.26 5.92
C ARG A 4 -15.47 3.70 4.98
N GLU A 5 -15.25 5.01 4.89
CA GLU A 5 -14.09 5.54 4.19
C GLU A 5 -12.80 5.07 4.87
N PRO A 6 -11.79 4.65 4.08
CA PRO A 6 -10.52 4.23 4.64
C PRO A 6 -9.68 5.41 5.14
N ASP A 7 -8.91 5.16 6.20
CA ASP A 7 -7.85 6.05 6.65
C ASP A 7 -6.51 5.66 6.00
N TYR A 8 -5.90 6.59 5.27
CA TYR A 8 -4.62 6.41 4.57
C TYR A 8 -3.41 6.83 5.43
N SER A 9 -3.60 7.33 6.65
CA SER A 9 -2.55 7.92 7.49
C SER A 9 -1.40 6.97 7.85
N PHE A 10 -1.61 5.65 7.76
CA PHE A 10 -0.54 4.68 7.99
C PHE A 10 0.57 4.75 6.93
N PHE A 11 0.29 5.22 5.71
CA PHE A 11 1.30 5.38 4.66
C PHE A 11 2.43 6.35 5.04
N GLU A 12 2.15 7.32 5.92
CA GLU A 12 3.17 8.22 6.48
C GLU A 12 4.21 7.51 7.36
N LYS A 13 3.87 6.31 7.85
CA LYS A 13 4.75 5.44 8.65
C LYS A 13 4.80 4.03 8.04
N PHE A 14 4.72 3.96 6.70
CA PHE A 14 4.66 2.70 5.97
C PHE A 14 5.80 1.75 6.35
N GLU A 15 7.03 2.26 6.41
CA GLU A 15 8.22 1.48 6.73
C GLU A 15 8.08 0.69 8.04
N SER A 16 7.61 1.35 9.09
CA SER A 16 7.37 0.74 10.39
C SER A 16 6.23 -0.29 10.33
N CYS A 17 5.14 0.02 9.62
CA CYS A 17 4.00 -0.88 9.47
C CYS A 17 4.39 -2.16 8.69
N TYR A 18 5.14 -2.01 7.61
CA TYR A 18 5.58 -3.13 6.79
C TYR A 18 6.65 -3.97 7.48
N LYS A 19 7.50 -3.37 8.32
CA LYS A 19 8.42 -4.10 9.20
C LYS A 19 7.65 -5.02 10.15
N ILE A 20 6.58 -4.53 10.79
CA ILE A 20 5.70 -5.35 11.65
C ILE A 20 5.15 -6.55 10.86
N GLU A 21 4.68 -6.34 9.63
CA GLU A 21 4.18 -7.44 8.80
C GLU A 21 5.27 -8.46 8.44
N CYS A 22 6.50 -8.00 8.17
CA CYS A 22 7.66 -8.86 7.92
C CYS A 22 8.05 -9.69 9.15
N ASP A 23 7.98 -9.09 10.34
CA ASP A 23 8.51 -9.66 11.58
C ASP A 23 7.44 -10.42 12.39
N LYS A 24 6.16 -10.39 11.99
CA LYS A 24 5.05 -11.03 12.70
C LYS A 24 5.21 -12.54 12.97
N GLU A 25 6.01 -13.23 12.16
CA GLU A 25 6.30 -14.67 12.33
C GLU A 25 7.54 -14.94 13.19
N LYS A 26 8.41 -13.93 13.37
CA LYS A 26 9.62 -14.05 14.22
C LYS A 26 9.28 -13.94 15.70
N THR A 27 8.17 -13.28 16.00
CA THR A 27 7.70 -13.15 17.37
C THR A 27 7.17 -14.50 17.83
N SER A 28 7.87 -15.14 18.77
CA SER A 28 7.56 -16.45 19.34
C SER A 28 6.31 -16.46 20.23
N TYR A 29 5.30 -15.66 19.88
CA TYR A 29 4.04 -15.63 20.61
C TYR A 29 3.34 -16.96 20.42
N THR A 30 3.14 -17.58 21.57
CA THR A 30 2.90 -18.99 21.75
C THR A 30 1.54 -19.39 21.21
N ILE A 31 1.38 -20.69 21.03
CA ILE A 31 0.14 -21.42 20.72
C ILE A 31 -1.09 -20.90 21.50
N TYR A 32 -0.90 -20.28 22.68
CA TYR A 32 -1.93 -19.66 23.51
C TYR A 32 -2.71 -18.52 22.83
N ASP A 33 -2.05 -17.70 22.00
CA ASP A 33 -2.68 -16.53 21.38
C ASP A 33 -3.50 -16.91 20.12
N ALA A 34 -3.27 -18.10 19.55
CA ALA A 34 -4.09 -18.62 18.45
C ALA A 34 -5.50 -18.99 18.91
N HIS A 35 -5.69 -19.29 20.21
CA HIS A 35 -6.97 -19.68 20.79
C HIS A 35 -8.01 -18.56 20.83
N TYR A 36 -7.60 -17.28 20.78
CA TYR A 36 -8.56 -16.17 20.69
C TYR A 36 -9.45 -16.25 19.44
N CYS A 37 -8.96 -16.93 18.41
CA CYS A 37 -9.64 -17.13 17.13
C CYS A 37 -10.34 -18.50 17.04
N ASP A 38 -10.18 -19.36 18.05
CA ASP A 38 -10.79 -20.69 18.08
C ASP A 38 -12.25 -20.59 18.58
N GLY A 39 -13.12 -21.47 18.08
CA GLY A 39 -14.53 -21.52 18.49
C GLY A 39 -15.41 -20.38 17.98
N THR A 40 -14.85 -19.38 17.27
CA THR A 40 -15.68 -18.33 16.66
C THR A 40 -16.35 -18.88 15.41
N ASN A 41 -17.67 -19.04 15.46
CA ASN A 41 -18.43 -19.54 14.32
C ASN A 41 -18.59 -18.43 13.26
N PHE A 42 -17.62 -18.33 12.36
CA PHE A 42 -17.71 -17.49 11.18
C PHE A 42 -18.61 -18.20 10.17
N GLN A 43 -19.80 -17.67 9.90
CA GLN A 43 -20.77 -18.23 8.95
C GLN A 43 -20.21 -18.43 7.52
N TYR A 44 -19.05 -17.83 7.22
CA TYR A 44 -18.42 -17.82 5.89
C TYR A 44 -17.00 -18.38 5.91
N ASN A 45 -16.68 -19.29 6.83
CA ASN A 45 -15.33 -19.84 7.01
C ASN A 45 -14.97 -20.90 5.94
N ASN A 46 -15.04 -20.54 4.65
CA ASN A 46 -14.60 -21.42 3.57
C ASN A 46 -13.10 -21.75 3.76
N GLY A 47 -12.79 -22.98 4.18
CA GLY A 47 -11.42 -23.46 4.33
C GLY A 47 -10.58 -22.75 5.40
N ASN A 48 -11.18 -22.31 6.51
CA ASN A 48 -10.49 -21.65 7.65
C ASN A 48 -9.91 -20.25 7.39
N GLN A 49 -10.15 -19.65 6.23
CA GLN A 49 -9.58 -18.35 5.83
C GLN A 49 -9.82 -17.23 6.87
N VAL A 50 -11.02 -17.15 7.43
CA VAL A 50 -11.35 -16.09 8.40
C VAL A 50 -10.63 -16.32 9.73
N ALA A 51 -10.52 -17.57 10.16
CA ALA A 51 -9.75 -17.94 11.35
C ALA A 51 -8.25 -17.64 11.16
N ASP A 52 -7.69 -17.89 9.98
CA ASP A 52 -6.29 -17.59 9.69
C ASP A 52 -6.02 -16.07 9.65
N ILE A 53 -6.95 -15.29 9.07
CA ILE A 53 -6.91 -13.83 9.13
C ILE A 53 -6.93 -13.37 10.58
N CYS A 54 -7.82 -13.92 11.42
CA CYS A 54 -7.87 -13.62 12.85
C CYS A 54 -6.52 -13.88 13.53
N LYS A 55 -5.93 -15.07 13.34
CA LYS A 55 -4.63 -15.42 13.93
C LYS A 55 -3.53 -14.45 13.50
N ASN A 56 -3.56 -13.99 12.26
CA ASN A 56 -2.61 -12.99 11.77
C ASN A 56 -2.83 -11.59 12.38
N ILE A 57 -4.07 -11.18 12.68
CA ILE A 57 -4.32 -9.93 13.42
C ILE A 57 -3.62 -9.97 14.77
N VAL A 58 -3.73 -11.09 15.49
CA VAL A 58 -3.07 -11.27 16.78
C VAL A 58 -1.55 -11.15 16.64
N LYS A 59 -0.95 -11.84 15.66
CA LYS A 59 0.50 -11.76 15.39
C LYS A 59 0.95 -10.33 15.04
N LEU A 60 0.20 -9.65 14.17
CA LEU A 60 0.49 -8.25 13.78
C LEU A 60 0.44 -7.32 14.99
N TYR A 61 -0.61 -7.42 15.81
CA TYR A 61 -0.75 -6.63 17.02
C TYR A 61 0.40 -6.89 17.99
N SER A 62 0.71 -8.16 18.29
CA SER A 62 1.78 -8.53 19.21
C SER A 62 3.16 -8.07 18.73
N SER A 63 3.45 -8.20 17.43
CA SER A 63 4.67 -7.66 16.83
C SER A 63 4.75 -6.14 16.95
N ALA A 64 3.63 -5.46 16.74
CA ALA A 64 3.58 -4.01 16.90
C ALA A 64 3.80 -3.56 18.36
N ILE A 65 3.22 -4.26 19.35
CA ILE A 65 3.45 -3.98 20.77
C ILE A 65 4.89 -4.26 21.18
N LEU A 66 5.56 -5.26 20.60
CA LEU A 66 6.99 -5.49 20.87
C LEU A 66 7.85 -4.35 20.32
N GLU A 67 7.65 -3.97 19.06
CA GLU A 67 8.39 -2.86 18.44
C GLU A 67 8.25 -1.57 19.27
N GLN A 68 7.06 -1.26 19.81
CA GLN A 68 6.86 -0.15 20.77
C GLN A 68 7.78 -0.19 21.98
N ARG A 69 8.06 -1.38 22.52
CA ARG A 69 8.91 -1.52 23.71
C ARG A 69 10.36 -1.19 23.40
N TYR A 70 10.80 -1.43 22.17
CA TYR A 70 12.15 -1.17 21.71
C TYR A 70 12.34 0.27 21.21
N ASP A 71 11.33 0.89 20.61
CA ASP A 71 11.38 2.28 20.17
C ASP A 71 10.04 3.01 20.44
N LYS A 72 10.04 3.84 21.49
CA LYS A 72 8.87 4.61 21.93
C LYS A 72 8.50 5.76 20.98
N ASN A 73 9.43 6.21 20.13
CA ASN A 73 9.26 7.38 19.27
C ASN A 73 8.67 7.05 17.89
N THR A 74 8.69 5.78 17.48
CA THR A 74 8.18 5.36 16.16
C THR A 74 6.67 5.08 16.16
N PHE A 75 6.03 4.96 17.33
CA PHE A 75 4.72 4.35 17.43
C PHE A 75 3.60 5.34 17.80
N ASN A 76 3.05 6.02 16.80
CA ASN A 76 1.75 6.66 16.96
C ASN A 76 0.66 5.58 16.86
N GLN A 77 0.02 5.29 18.00
CA GLN A 77 -0.97 4.23 18.19
C GLN A 77 -2.06 4.19 17.11
N ASN A 78 -2.44 5.35 16.56
CA ASN A 78 -3.45 5.44 15.52
C ASN A 78 -3.01 4.79 14.20
N LYS A 79 -1.74 4.87 13.81
CA LYS A 79 -1.30 4.43 12.47
C LYS A 79 -1.26 2.91 12.32
N VAL A 80 -0.92 2.19 13.39
CA VAL A 80 -0.91 0.72 13.34
C VAL A 80 -2.32 0.14 13.32
N SER A 81 -3.27 0.75 14.02
CA SER A 81 -4.66 0.28 13.96
C SER A 81 -5.26 0.46 12.57
N GLU A 82 -4.98 1.58 11.89
CA GLU A 82 -5.40 1.78 10.50
C GLU A 82 -4.67 0.83 9.53
N PHE A 83 -3.37 0.55 9.74
CA PHE A 83 -2.65 -0.47 8.96
C PHE A 83 -3.27 -1.86 9.12
N ILE A 84 -3.55 -2.29 10.35
CA ILE A 84 -4.17 -3.59 10.62
C ILE A 84 -5.55 -3.66 9.98
N ASN A 85 -6.34 -2.59 10.04
CA ASN A 85 -7.64 -2.54 9.40
C ASN A 85 -7.55 -2.66 7.87
N PHE A 86 -6.63 -1.94 7.23
CA PHE A 86 -6.32 -2.11 5.82
C PHE A 86 -5.92 -3.56 5.52
N TRP A 87 -4.99 -4.12 6.29
CA TRP A 87 -4.48 -5.47 6.09
C TRP A 87 -5.60 -6.51 6.13
N VAL A 88 -6.51 -6.42 7.11
CA VAL A 88 -7.68 -7.31 7.24
C VAL A 88 -8.58 -7.22 6.00
N ASN A 89 -8.97 -6.01 5.60
CA ASN A 89 -9.83 -5.82 4.44
C ASN A 89 -9.16 -6.28 3.13
N ASN A 90 -7.85 -6.08 3.01
CA ASN A 90 -7.07 -6.53 1.87
C ASN A 90 -7.06 -8.07 1.79
N ARG A 91 -6.81 -8.76 2.90
CA ARG A 91 -6.80 -10.23 2.95
C ARG A 91 -8.18 -10.83 2.71
N LEU A 92 -9.24 -10.24 3.27
CA LEU A 92 -10.61 -10.67 3.00
C LEU A 92 -10.96 -10.50 1.51
N THR A 93 -10.54 -9.40 0.89
CA THR A 93 -10.75 -9.17 -0.55
C THR A 93 -9.99 -10.20 -1.40
N HIS A 94 -8.73 -10.49 -1.08
CA HIS A 94 -7.94 -11.51 -1.77
C HIS A 94 -8.50 -12.93 -1.60
N ALA A 95 -9.17 -13.20 -0.47
CA ALA A 95 -9.87 -14.46 -0.23
C ALA A 95 -11.21 -14.56 -0.98
N GLY A 96 -11.63 -13.51 -1.71
CA GLY A 96 -12.85 -13.50 -2.51
C GLY A 96 -14.12 -13.14 -1.75
N PHE A 97 -14.02 -12.64 -0.51
CA PHE A 97 -15.18 -12.15 0.21
C PHE A 97 -15.69 -10.85 -0.41
N ASN A 98 -16.99 -10.75 -0.64
CA ASN A 98 -17.64 -9.54 -1.14
C ASN A 98 -17.91 -8.55 0.01
N ASP A 99 -18.35 -7.34 -0.33
CA ASP A 99 -18.59 -6.26 0.64
C ASP A 99 -19.68 -6.61 1.68
N GLU A 100 -20.73 -7.34 1.30
CA GLU A 100 -21.78 -7.78 2.24
C GLU A 100 -21.21 -8.75 3.29
N THR A 101 -20.39 -9.70 2.83
CA THR A 101 -19.76 -10.69 3.71
C THR A 101 -18.73 -10.04 4.63
N LYS A 102 -17.90 -9.11 4.11
CA LYS A 102 -16.95 -8.33 4.92
C LYS A 102 -17.67 -7.53 6.01
N ALA A 103 -18.84 -6.94 5.71
CA ALA A 103 -19.64 -6.20 6.69
C ALA A 103 -20.12 -7.06 7.86
N LEU A 104 -20.24 -8.39 7.67
CA LEU A 104 -20.57 -9.34 8.73
C LEU A 104 -19.33 -9.88 9.46
N ILE A 105 -18.20 -10.03 8.77
CA ILE A 105 -16.95 -10.57 9.33
C ILE A 105 -16.21 -9.51 10.17
N CYS A 106 -16.03 -8.30 9.66
CA CYS A 106 -15.21 -7.27 10.33
C CYS A 106 -15.68 -6.96 11.76
N PRO A 107 -17.00 -6.81 12.05
CA PRO A 107 -17.46 -6.62 13.43
C PRO A 107 -17.13 -7.79 14.37
N LYS A 108 -17.16 -9.03 13.86
CA LYS A 108 -16.77 -10.21 14.65
C LYS A 108 -15.28 -10.15 14.96
N LEU A 109 -14.42 -9.90 13.97
CA LEU A 109 -12.98 -9.72 14.18
C LEU A 109 -12.68 -8.58 15.17
N ASN A 110 -13.38 -7.45 15.06
CA ASN A 110 -13.28 -6.33 16.00
C ASN A 110 -13.70 -6.70 17.43
N SER A 111 -14.65 -7.63 17.61
CA SER A 111 -15.04 -8.07 18.95
C SER A 111 -13.97 -8.94 19.60
N ILE A 112 -13.26 -9.76 18.80
CA ILE A 112 -12.20 -10.66 19.28
C ILE A 112 -10.99 -9.87 19.77
N THR A 113 -10.70 -8.69 19.21
CA THR A 113 -9.55 -7.87 19.64
C THR A 113 -9.57 -7.57 21.14
N ARG A 114 -10.75 -7.47 21.75
CA ARG A 114 -10.93 -7.26 23.20
C ARG A 114 -10.27 -8.34 24.06
N ASN A 115 -10.04 -9.53 23.51
CA ASN A 115 -9.45 -10.64 24.25
C ASN A 115 -7.93 -10.52 24.38
N PHE A 116 -7.27 -9.77 23.49
CA PHE A 116 -5.80 -9.68 23.43
C PHE A 116 -5.25 -8.24 23.38
N ASP A 117 -6.12 -7.24 23.30
CA ASP A 117 -5.78 -5.82 23.28
C ASP A 117 -6.23 -5.11 24.57
N PRO A 118 -5.54 -5.33 25.71
CA PRO A 118 -5.91 -4.70 26.99
C PRO A 118 -5.70 -3.18 26.99
N ARG A 119 -5.01 -2.64 25.98
CA ARG A 119 -4.77 -1.21 25.80
C ARG A 119 -5.81 -0.54 24.91
N GLU A 120 -6.76 -1.31 24.38
CA GLU A 120 -7.82 -0.86 23.48
C GLU A 120 -7.31 -0.13 22.22
N LEU A 121 -6.11 -0.44 21.73
CA LEU A 121 -5.54 0.20 20.51
C LEU A 121 -6.33 -0.11 19.24
N LEU A 122 -6.94 -1.30 19.17
CA LEU A 122 -7.76 -1.79 18.07
C LEU A 122 -9.27 -1.62 18.34
N LYS A 123 -9.65 -0.99 19.44
CA LYS A 123 -11.07 -0.82 19.80
C LYS A 123 -11.82 -0.05 18.72
N ASN A 124 -12.79 -0.72 18.10
CA ASN A 124 -13.61 -0.18 17.01
C ASN A 124 -12.80 0.21 15.76
N LYS A 125 -11.59 -0.35 15.61
CA LYS A 125 -10.68 -0.05 14.50
C LYS A 125 -10.76 -1.06 13.36
N ILE A 126 -11.30 -2.25 13.59
CA ILE A 126 -11.53 -3.22 12.51
C ILE A 126 -12.95 -3.00 11.97
N TYR A 127 -13.03 -2.44 10.78
CA TYR A 127 -14.28 -2.13 10.10
C TYR A 127 -14.22 -2.49 8.62
N HIS A 128 -15.37 -2.66 7.99
CA HIS A 128 -15.44 -2.93 6.55
C HIS A 128 -15.09 -1.67 5.74
N ILE A 129 -14.07 -1.79 4.90
CA ILE A 129 -13.72 -0.85 3.83
C ILE A 129 -14.25 -1.42 2.52
N LYS A 130 -14.93 -0.60 1.71
CA LYS A 130 -15.47 -1.03 0.42
C LYS A 130 -14.36 -1.53 -0.49
N GLU A 131 -14.66 -2.56 -1.28
CA GLU A 131 -13.66 -3.22 -2.12
C GLU A 131 -12.95 -2.27 -3.08
N LYS A 132 -13.68 -1.33 -3.70
CA LYS A 132 -13.10 -0.31 -4.58
C LYS A 132 -12.01 0.51 -3.89
N ASP A 133 -12.17 0.78 -2.60
CA ASP A 133 -11.26 1.60 -1.81
C ASP A 133 -10.07 0.77 -1.37
N VAL A 134 -10.30 -0.47 -0.91
CA VAL A 134 -9.25 -1.46 -0.61
C VAL A 134 -8.32 -1.68 -1.80
N ARG A 135 -8.86 -1.82 -3.02
CA ARG A 135 -8.06 -1.97 -4.25
C ARG A 135 -7.14 -0.76 -4.48
N GLY A 136 -7.62 0.46 -4.18
CA GLY A 136 -6.78 1.67 -4.25
C GLY A 136 -5.67 1.65 -3.22
N MET A 137 -6.01 1.37 -1.96
CA MET A 137 -5.02 1.23 -0.90
C MET A 137 -3.97 0.14 -1.22
N ASN A 138 -4.37 -0.96 -1.84
CA ASN A 138 -3.46 -2.04 -2.22
C ASN A 138 -2.45 -1.61 -3.29
N ILE A 139 -2.85 -0.78 -4.26
CA ILE A 139 -1.92 -0.18 -5.24
C ILE A 139 -0.84 0.64 -4.51
N LEU A 140 -1.23 1.51 -3.57
CA LEU A 140 -0.27 2.29 -2.78
C LEU A 140 0.61 1.39 -1.92
N TYR A 141 0.03 0.37 -1.28
CA TYR A 141 0.76 -0.59 -0.46
C TYR A 141 1.86 -1.28 -1.27
N GLU A 142 1.56 -1.81 -2.45
CA GLU A 142 2.58 -2.45 -3.30
C GLU A 142 3.62 -1.43 -3.78
N LEU A 143 3.24 -0.20 -4.11
CA LEU A 143 4.16 0.87 -4.49
C LEU A 143 5.16 1.24 -3.39
N TYR A 144 4.72 1.37 -2.14
CA TYR A 144 5.59 1.66 -0.99
C TYR A 144 6.44 0.44 -0.61
N LYS A 145 5.82 -0.75 -0.57
CA LYS A 145 6.51 -2.03 -0.31
C LYS A 145 7.65 -2.24 -1.29
N ASN A 146 7.41 -1.98 -2.56
CA ASN A 146 8.40 -2.16 -3.61
C ASN A 146 9.67 -1.31 -3.38
N ILE A 147 9.51 -0.06 -2.93
CA ILE A 147 10.66 0.80 -2.56
C ILE A 147 11.42 0.21 -1.37
N TYR A 148 10.70 -0.23 -0.33
CA TYR A 148 11.32 -0.82 0.84
C TYR A 148 12.09 -2.11 0.53
N GLU A 149 11.52 -2.98 -0.30
CA GLU A 149 12.14 -4.22 -0.74
C GLU A 149 13.39 -3.94 -1.59
N LEU A 150 13.36 -2.95 -2.49
CA LEU A 150 14.55 -2.51 -3.21
C LEU A 150 15.62 -2.00 -2.25
N GLU A 151 15.22 -1.25 -1.20
CA GLU A 151 16.17 -0.76 -0.21
C GLU A 151 16.88 -1.88 0.56
N LYS A 152 16.17 -2.98 0.87
CA LYS A 152 16.73 -4.13 1.60
C LYS A 152 17.49 -5.12 0.71
N LYS A 153 16.97 -5.43 -0.48
CA LYS A 153 17.51 -6.45 -1.38
C LYS A 153 18.57 -5.91 -2.33
N GLY A 154 18.61 -4.59 -2.54
CA GLY A 154 19.60 -3.92 -3.38
C GLY A 154 19.43 -4.17 -4.88
N LYS A 155 20.49 -3.91 -5.65
CA LYS A 155 20.49 -3.87 -7.13
C LYS A 155 19.92 -5.14 -7.80
N GLY A 156 20.14 -6.31 -7.20
CA GLY A 156 19.64 -7.59 -7.75
C GLY A 156 18.13 -7.68 -7.86
N HIS A 157 17.38 -6.85 -7.13
CA HIS A 157 15.91 -6.80 -7.15
C HIS A 157 15.36 -5.72 -8.10
N PHE A 158 16.22 -4.97 -8.80
CA PHE A 158 15.80 -3.81 -9.59
C PHE A 158 14.81 -4.14 -10.71
N GLN A 159 14.95 -5.28 -11.39
CA GLN A 159 14.04 -5.67 -12.48
C GLN A 159 12.62 -5.97 -11.96
N GLU A 160 12.52 -6.67 -10.84
CA GLU A 160 11.24 -6.93 -10.15
C GLU A 160 10.64 -5.63 -9.63
N PHE A 161 11.50 -4.76 -9.08
CA PHE A 161 11.10 -3.42 -8.68
C PHE A 161 10.51 -2.62 -9.84
N PHE A 162 11.20 -2.58 -10.97
CA PHE A 162 10.77 -1.81 -12.14
C PHE A 162 9.42 -2.26 -12.65
N LYS A 163 9.24 -3.59 -12.79
CA LYS A 163 7.97 -4.19 -13.23
C LYS A 163 6.83 -3.84 -12.28
N THR A 164 7.01 -4.12 -10.98
CA THR A 164 5.98 -3.89 -9.95
C THR A 164 5.61 -2.42 -9.83
N PHE A 165 6.59 -1.51 -9.93
CA PHE A 165 6.36 -0.08 -9.90
C PHE A 165 5.50 0.34 -11.09
N LYS A 166 5.93 -0.04 -12.31
CA LYS A 166 5.25 0.33 -13.55
C LYS A 166 3.80 -0.14 -13.57
N ASP A 167 3.55 -1.40 -13.22
CA ASP A 167 2.21 -1.97 -13.25
C ASP A 167 1.28 -1.26 -12.26
N ASN A 168 1.70 -1.10 -10.99
CA ASN A 168 0.87 -0.45 -9.97
C ASN A 168 0.70 1.05 -10.22
N TYR A 169 1.74 1.75 -10.66
CA TYR A 169 1.67 3.17 -10.94
C TYR A 169 0.69 3.48 -12.08
N ASN A 170 0.77 2.74 -13.19
CA ASN A 170 -0.14 2.91 -14.32
C ASN A 170 -1.58 2.56 -13.94
N ASN A 171 -1.79 1.48 -13.19
CA ASN A 171 -3.12 1.13 -12.67
C ASN A 171 -3.65 2.23 -11.75
N GLY A 172 -2.80 2.83 -10.91
CA GLY A 172 -3.18 3.95 -10.05
C GLY A 172 -3.57 5.19 -10.84
N LEU A 173 -2.82 5.54 -11.89
CA LEU A 173 -3.18 6.65 -12.78
C LEU A 173 -4.55 6.39 -13.43
N ILE A 174 -4.74 5.25 -14.10
CA ILE A 174 -6.01 4.89 -14.76
C ILE A 174 -7.17 5.01 -13.78
N LYS A 175 -6.99 4.47 -12.56
CA LYS A 175 -8.00 4.55 -11.51
C LYS A 175 -8.33 5.98 -11.12
N CYS A 176 -7.35 6.88 -11.08
CA CYS A 176 -7.59 8.29 -10.79
C CYS A 176 -8.33 9.07 -11.87
N PHE A 177 -8.25 8.64 -13.13
CA PHE A 177 -9.02 9.26 -14.21
C PHE A 177 -10.42 8.69 -14.31
N ASN A 178 -10.57 7.39 -14.10
CA ASN A 178 -11.81 6.67 -14.41
C ASN A 178 -12.70 6.44 -13.21
N GLU A 179 -12.14 6.43 -12.00
CA GLU A 179 -12.87 6.16 -10.77
C GLU A 179 -12.78 7.40 -9.87
N ASP A 180 -13.93 7.98 -9.51
CA ASP A 180 -14.06 9.15 -8.60
C ASP A 180 -13.59 8.82 -7.17
N ASN A 181 -12.31 8.48 -7.00
CA ASN A 181 -11.68 8.15 -5.73
C ASN A 181 -10.65 9.22 -5.38
N VAL A 182 -11.15 10.42 -5.08
CA VAL A 182 -10.35 11.62 -4.80
C VAL A 182 -9.31 11.38 -3.70
N ASN A 183 -9.69 10.65 -2.64
CA ASN A 183 -8.79 10.33 -1.52
C ASN A 183 -7.60 9.47 -2.00
N PHE A 184 -7.87 8.39 -2.75
CA PHE A 184 -6.80 7.58 -3.33
C PHE A 184 -5.86 8.40 -4.21
N CYS A 185 -6.39 9.30 -5.04
CA CYS A 185 -5.59 10.12 -5.95
C CYS A 185 -4.74 11.15 -5.23
N HIS A 186 -5.28 11.73 -4.16
CA HIS A 186 -4.51 12.59 -3.28
C HIS A 186 -3.30 11.85 -2.68
N GLU A 187 -3.51 10.61 -2.21
CA GLU A 187 -2.45 9.79 -1.63
C GLU A 187 -1.44 9.29 -2.68
N LEU A 188 -1.89 8.97 -3.90
CA LEU A 188 -1.01 8.66 -5.02
C LEU A 188 -0.10 9.84 -5.37
N ASN A 189 -0.61 11.07 -5.30
CA ASN A 189 0.21 12.27 -5.47
C ASN A 189 1.23 12.45 -4.35
N LYS A 190 0.88 12.12 -3.09
CA LYS A 190 1.86 12.09 -1.99
C LYS A 190 2.96 11.06 -2.25
N TYR A 191 2.59 9.87 -2.73
CA TYR A 191 3.56 8.84 -3.11
C TYR A 191 4.50 9.33 -4.23
N ILE A 192 3.98 9.95 -5.28
CA ILE A 192 4.77 10.53 -6.38
C ILE A 192 5.85 11.49 -5.84
N LYS A 193 5.44 12.42 -4.96
CA LYS A 193 6.37 13.37 -4.33
C LYS A 193 7.40 12.66 -3.45
N PHE A 194 6.97 11.64 -2.71
CA PHE A 194 7.86 10.79 -1.93
C PHE A 194 8.90 10.08 -2.80
N TYR A 195 8.48 9.46 -3.91
CA TYR A 195 9.37 8.77 -4.83
C TYR A 195 10.41 9.70 -5.44
N GLU A 196 10.00 10.84 -6.01
CA GLU A 196 10.91 11.79 -6.65
C GLU A 196 11.95 12.35 -5.65
N LYS A 197 11.55 12.58 -4.40
CA LYS A 197 12.46 13.01 -3.33
C LYS A 197 13.48 11.93 -2.96
N ASN A 198 13.06 10.67 -2.90
CA ASN A 198 13.93 9.55 -2.47
C ASN A 198 14.76 8.98 -3.62
N LYS A 199 14.31 9.10 -4.86
CA LYS A 199 15.02 8.70 -6.09
C LYS A 199 16.46 9.24 -6.11
N LYS A 200 16.62 10.53 -5.84
CA LYS A 200 17.94 11.20 -5.88
C LYS A 200 18.80 10.98 -4.63
N LYS A 201 18.21 10.54 -3.51
CA LYS A 201 18.87 10.51 -2.19
C LYS A 201 19.19 9.10 -1.69
N LYS A 202 18.24 8.19 -1.81
CA LYS A 202 18.29 6.85 -1.19
C LYS A 202 18.36 5.72 -2.20
N LEU A 203 17.77 5.93 -3.38
CA LEU A 203 17.56 4.86 -4.36
C LEU A 203 18.58 4.88 -5.49
N SER A 204 19.23 6.01 -5.77
CA SER A 204 20.18 6.15 -6.89
C SER A 204 21.22 5.03 -6.88
N GLU A 205 21.91 4.79 -5.78
CA GLU A 205 22.92 3.72 -5.67
C GLU A 205 22.37 2.29 -5.79
N LYS A 206 21.05 2.09 -5.73
CA LYS A 206 20.39 0.77 -5.80
C LYS A 206 19.69 0.55 -7.14
N CYS A 207 19.56 1.60 -7.94
CA CYS A 207 18.99 1.53 -9.27
C CYS A 207 20.05 1.13 -10.31
N ASP A 208 19.60 0.57 -11.44
CA ASP A 208 20.49 0.18 -12.53
C ASP A 208 21.23 1.39 -13.09
N ASN A 209 22.54 1.28 -13.30
CA ASN A 209 23.44 2.38 -13.67
C ASN A 209 23.32 3.66 -12.81
N ASN A 210 22.85 3.50 -11.57
CA ASN A 210 22.53 4.57 -10.63
C ASN A 210 21.36 5.50 -11.05
N GLU A 211 20.55 5.07 -12.03
CA GLU A 211 19.41 5.82 -12.54
C GLU A 211 18.10 5.10 -12.26
N CYS A 212 17.34 5.63 -11.32
CA CYS A 212 15.97 5.16 -11.14
C CYS A 212 15.07 5.70 -12.26
N PRO A 213 14.03 4.95 -12.66
CA PRO A 213 13.08 5.39 -13.69
C PRO A 213 12.52 6.78 -13.40
N SER A 214 12.25 7.57 -14.43
CA SER A 214 11.41 8.77 -14.26
C SER A 214 9.95 8.37 -14.25
N LEU A 215 9.09 9.13 -13.57
CA LEU A 215 7.65 8.90 -13.61
C LEU A 215 7.10 8.98 -15.05
N ALA A 216 7.70 9.79 -15.92
CA ALA A 216 7.36 9.86 -17.35
C ALA A 216 7.69 8.56 -18.11
N VAL A 217 8.80 7.89 -17.78
CA VAL A 217 9.15 6.56 -18.33
C VAL A 217 8.24 5.48 -17.76
N LEU A 218 7.76 5.65 -16.53
CA LEU A 218 6.86 4.71 -15.86
C LEU A 218 5.41 4.82 -16.33
N ALA A 219 4.98 6.04 -16.70
CA ALA A 219 3.69 6.32 -17.33
C ALA A 219 3.53 5.68 -18.73
N LEU A 220 4.55 4.96 -19.22
CA LEU A 220 4.55 4.28 -20.50
C LEU A 220 4.35 2.76 -20.35
N LEU A 221 3.21 2.30 -20.87
CA LEU A 221 2.85 0.95 -21.37
C LEU A 221 2.20 -0.02 -20.37
N SER A 222 0.92 -0.33 -20.64
CA SER A 222 0.45 -1.70 -20.84
C SER A 222 0.01 -1.85 -22.32
N SER A 223 0.06 -3.07 -22.87
CA SER A 223 0.12 -3.45 -24.30
C SER A 223 -0.79 -2.74 -25.33
N ALA A 224 -0.44 -2.91 -26.61
CA ALA A 224 -0.94 -2.30 -27.85
C ALA A 224 -2.48 -2.24 -28.10
N SER A 225 -3.34 -2.69 -27.19
CA SER A 225 -4.81 -2.65 -27.35
C SER A 225 -5.49 -1.40 -26.77
N LYS A 226 -4.77 -0.48 -26.12
CA LYS A 226 -5.37 0.60 -25.31
C LYS A 226 -4.83 2.00 -25.63
N LYS A 227 -4.95 2.41 -26.90
CA LYS A 227 -4.57 3.76 -27.36
C LYS A 227 -5.35 4.89 -26.64
N GLU A 228 -6.54 4.56 -26.14
CA GLU A 228 -7.41 5.47 -25.39
C GLU A 228 -6.97 5.61 -23.93
N ASP A 229 -6.70 4.49 -23.24
CA ASP A 229 -6.13 4.51 -21.88
C ASP A 229 -4.75 5.18 -21.84
N LEU A 230 -3.99 5.15 -22.95
CA LEU A 230 -2.72 5.87 -23.11
C LEU A 230 -2.90 7.39 -23.03
N ASN A 231 -3.89 7.93 -23.72
CA ASN A 231 -4.19 9.37 -23.69
C ASN A 231 -4.68 9.76 -22.30
N ILE A 232 -5.48 8.91 -21.67
CA ILE A 232 -6.01 9.10 -20.32
C ILE A 232 -4.88 9.12 -19.28
N ALA A 233 -3.97 8.14 -19.27
CA ALA A 233 -2.85 8.10 -18.33
C ALA A 233 -1.86 9.27 -18.53
N LYS A 234 -1.60 9.67 -19.79
CA LYS A 234 -0.77 10.85 -20.11
C LYS A 234 -1.40 12.17 -19.66
N MET A 235 -2.67 12.39 -20.01
CA MET A 235 -3.46 13.53 -19.50
C MET A 235 -3.41 13.54 -17.99
N GLY A 236 -3.44 12.36 -17.41
CA GLY A 236 -3.42 12.21 -15.99
C GLY A 236 -2.15 12.52 -15.24
N SER A 237 -1.03 12.00 -15.74
CA SER A 237 0.28 12.40 -15.28
C SER A 237 0.47 13.91 -15.43
N ASN A 238 -0.05 14.51 -16.50
CA ASN A 238 0.01 15.95 -16.72
C ASN A 238 -0.85 16.71 -15.70
N LEU A 239 -2.09 16.29 -15.45
CA LEU A 239 -2.99 16.94 -14.48
C LEU A 239 -2.48 16.83 -13.05
N ILE A 240 -1.94 15.68 -12.66
CA ILE A 240 -1.33 15.47 -11.34
C ILE A 240 -0.02 16.27 -11.22
N GLY A 241 0.74 16.39 -12.31
CA GLY A 241 1.98 17.18 -12.40
C GLY A 241 1.79 18.71 -12.46
N VAL A 242 0.61 19.21 -12.84
CA VAL A 242 0.30 20.65 -12.93
C VAL A 242 0.14 21.31 -11.55
N LEU A 243 0.11 20.55 -10.45
CA LEU A 243 0.07 21.13 -9.08
C LEU A 243 1.41 21.63 -8.53
N HIS A 244 2.52 21.60 -9.28
CA HIS A 244 3.63 22.57 -9.27
C HIS A 244 4.89 21.96 -9.92
N ILE A 245 5.25 22.41 -11.13
CA ILE A 245 6.64 22.70 -11.54
C ILE A 245 6.56 23.87 -12.55
N PRO A 246 7.29 24.99 -12.35
CA PRO A 246 7.39 26.05 -13.37
C PRO A 246 8.03 25.48 -14.64
N SER A 247 7.45 25.83 -15.79
CA SER A 247 7.84 25.35 -17.11
C SER A 247 9.35 25.39 -17.33
N PHE A 248 9.96 24.22 -17.56
CA PHE A 248 11.26 24.14 -18.23
C PHE A 248 11.04 24.37 -19.72
N ASN A 249 10.93 25.64 -20.11
CA ASN A 249 11.36 26.04 -21.43
C ASN A 249 12.81 26.46 -21.29
N GLU A 250 13.75 25.58 -21.62
CA GLU A 250 15.05 26.02 -22.16
C GLU A 250 15.87 24.85 -22.74
N VAL A 251 16.22 25.02 -24.02
CA VAL A 251 17.40 24.49 -24.74
C VAL A 251 17.32 23.01 -25.17
N SER A 252 17.46 22.63 -26.44
CA SER A 252 18.33 23.18 -27.50
C SER A 252 17.83 22.79 -28.90
N THR A 253 17.79 23.79 -29.78
CA THR A 253 17.87 23.64 -31.22
C THR A 253 19.24 23.09 -31.60
N LEU A 254 19.29 21.88 -32.15
CA LEU A 254 20.46 21.38 -32.87
C LEU A 254 20.57 22.16 -34.19
N ARG A 255 21.56 23.06 -34.23
CA ARG A 255 22.10 23.63 -35.47
C ARG A 255 22.75 22.50 -36.26
N THR A 256 22.26 22.22 -37.46
CA THR A 256 23.04 21.51 -38.47
C THR A 256 24.15 22.46 -38.96
N HIS A 257 25.40 22.03 -38.82
CA HIS A 257 26.52 22.57 -39.56
C HIS A 257 26.80 21.57 -40.67
N ASP A 258 26.39 21.90 -41.90
CA ASP A 258 26.93 21.26 -43.10
C ASP A 258 28.10 22.11 -43.58
N VAL A 259 29.29 21.52 -43.60
CA VAL A 259 30.52 22.08 -44.15
C VAL A 259 31.24 20.98 -44.94
N TYR A 260 30.95 20.95 -46.24
CA TYR A 260 31.85 20.91 -47.42
C TYR A 260 31.18 20.18 -48.59
#